data_AF-A0AAV8X3U6-F1
#
_entry.id   AF-A0AAV8X3U6-F1
#
_cell.length_a   1.000
_cell.length_b   1.000
_cell.length_c   1.000
_cell.angle_alpha   90.00
_cell.angle_beta   90.00
_cell.angle_gamma   90.00
#
_symmetry.space_group_name_H-M   'P 1'
#
loop_
_entity.id
_entity.type
_entity.pdbx_description
1 polymer ?
#
loop_
_entity_poly.entity_id
_entity_poly.type
_entity_poly.pdbx_seq_one_letter_code
_entity_poly.pdbx_strand_id
1 'polypeptide(L)'
;MVNTRATRYDEAERRQEDREEAERREEKRRQEDEQRRQEDERRRQEDREEAERREEQRRQEDERRRQEDERRRQEDRDEAERRHQEICESQQIINIRLNAFSGRIDGVEQQIDQVGQKSIELRREFQENRGRNRKKTRKKIRGHQTAGTKEILEKIEGLEHQLHRTSIADSGDCSTSPATPLQHSSLMHTERGQALEILQSIPEEQQNDYDRIVGALEIRYGHKYLRQVYQSQIKSRQQRSNESLQEYEIDLIYKL
;
A
#
# COMPACT_ATOMS: atom_id res chain seq x y z
N MET A 1 -67.94 2.40 123.20
CA MET A 1 -67.27 1.35 122.40
C MET A 1 -68.15 0.90 121.23
N VAL A 2 -68.43 1.76 120.23
CA VAL A 2 -69.34 1.40 119.11
C VAL A 2 -68.80 1.74 117.71
N ASN A 3 -67.57 2.26 117.57
CA ASN A 3 -67.11 2.83 116.29
C ASN A 3 -65.96 2.07 115.59
N THR A 4 -65.86 0.75 115.79
CA THR A 4 -64.82 -0.11 115.17
C THR A 4 -65.38 -1.17 114.21
N ARG A 5 -66.70 -1.38 114.19
CA ARG A 5 -67.35 -2.28 113.22
C ARG A 5 -67.60 -1.59 111.88
N ALA A 6 -68.06 -0.33 111.89
CA ALA A 6 -68.34 0.43 110.67
C ALA A 6 -67.08 0.61 109.79
N THR A 7 -65.94 0.99 110.39
CA THR A 7 -64.68 1.22 109.65
C THR A 7 -64.09 -0.03 108.99
N ARG A 8 -64.35 -1.23 109.53
CA ARG A 8 -63.87 -2.50 108.95
C ARG A 8 -64.66 -2.90 107.71
N TYR A 9 -65.94 -2.53 107.61
CA TYR A 9 -66.74 -2.74 106.40
C TYR A 9 -66.28 -1.78 105.30
N ASP A 10 -66.07 -0.50 105.62
CA ASP A 10 -65.57 0.50 104.65
C ASP A 10 -64.15 0.20 104.14
N GLU A 11 -63.30 -0.47 104.93
CA GLU A 11 -61.97 -0.94 104.48
C GLU A 11 -62.05 -2.20 103.61
N ALA A 12 -63.01 -3.10 103.87
CA ALA A 12 -63.20 -4.30 103.07
C ALA A 12 -63.78 -3.96 101.68
N GLU A 13 -64.70 -3.00 101.63
CA GLU A 13 -65.31 -2.49 100.39
C GLU A 13 -64.27 -1.81 99.50
N ARG A 14 -63.42 -0.93 100.06
CA ARG A 14 -62.29 -0.32 99.32
C ARG A 14 -61.29 -1.34 98.78
N ARG A 15 -60.97 -2.39 99.55
CA ARG A 15 -60.11 -3.49 99.06
C ARG A 15 -60.77 -4.31 97.94
N GLN A 16 -62.09 -4.38 97.92
CA GLN A 16 -62.82 -5.02 96.84
C GLN A 16 -62.82 -4.15 95.58
N GLU A 17 -63.06 -2.84 95.73
CA GLU A 17 -62.94 -1.87 94.64
C GLU A 17 -61.54 -1.84 94.04
N ASP A 18 -60.48 -1.82 94.85
CA ASP A 18 -59.09 -1.85 94.40
C ASP A 18 -58.76 -3.15 93.62
N ARG A 19 -59.36 -4.29 94.03
CA ARG A 19 -59.20 -5.57 93.32
C ARG A 19 -59.94 -5.56 91.98
N GLU A 20 -61.18 -5.10 91.97
CA GLU A 20 -61.96 -4.96 90.73
C GLU A 20 -61.31 -3.97 89.75
N GLU A 21 -60.73 -2.87 90.25
CA GLU A 21 -59.96 -1.93 89.42
C GLU A 21 -58.67 -2.56 88.90
N ALA A 22 -57.94 -3.32 89.73
CA ALA A 22 -56.76 -4.06 89.29
C ALA A 22 -57.08 -5.10 88.21
N GLU A 23 -58.18 -5.85 88.36
CA GLU A 23 -58.66 -6.81 87.37
C GLU A 23 -59.04 -6.11 86.05
N ARG A 24 -59.77 -5.00 86.11
CA ARG A 24 -60.10 -4.19 84.91
C ARG A 24 -58.85 -3.64 84.22
N ARG A 25 -57.84 -3.20 84.99
CA ARG A 25 -56.56 -2.72 84.45
C ARG A 25 -55.77 -3.85 83.80
N GLU A 26 -55.78 -5.05 84.39
CA GLU A 26 -55.12 -6.22 83.82
C GLU A 26 -55.83 -6.69 82.54
N GLU A 27 -57.16 -6.73 82.53
CA GLU A 27 -57.95 -7.05 81.35
C GLU A 27 -57.69 -6.04 80.21
N LYS A 28 -57.66 -4.74 80.52
CA LYS A 28 -57.32 -3.70 79.54
C LYS A 28 -55.91 -3.91 78.97
N ARG A 29 -54.92 -4.24 79.79
CA ARG A 29 -53.56 -4.55 79.31
C ARG A 29 -53.54 -5.78 78.40
N ARG A 30 -54.28 -6.84 78.73
CA ARG A 30 -54.40 -8.02 77.87
C ARG A 30 -55.04 -7.68 76.52
N GLN A 31 -56.08 -6.86 76.52
CA GLN A 31 -56.72 -6.38 75.28
C GLN A 31 -55.76 -5.51 74.44
N GLU A 32 -55.01 -4.59 75.07
CA GLU A 32 -54.00 -3.77 74.39
C GLU A 32 -52.85 -4.62 73.81
N ASP A 33 -52.36 -5.62 74.55
CA ASP A 33 -51.33 -6.55 74.07
C ASP A 33 -51.84 -7.42 72.92
N GLU A 34 -53.09 -7.86 72.96
CA GLU A 34 -53.73 -8.61 71.89
C GLU A 34 -53.90 -7.74 70.63
N GLN A 35 -54.33 -6.49 70.78
CA GLN A 35 -54.40 -5.53 69.65
C GLN A 35 -53.03 -5.28 69.03
N ARG A 36 -51.98 -5.09 69.84
CA ARG A 36 -50.61 -4.92 69.34
C ARG A 36 -50.14 -6.14 68.56
N ARG A 37 -50.43 -7.35 69.05
CA ARG A 37 -50.10 -8.59 68.32
C ARG A 37 -50.81 -8.69 66.97
N GLN A 38 -52.10 -8.35 66.94
CA GLN A 38 -52.87 -8.34 65.68
C GLN A 38 -52.34 -7.28 64.71
N GLU A 39 -51.95 -6.10 65.20
CA GLU A 39 -51.36 -5.05 64.38
C GLU A 39 -50.00 -5.47 63.83
N ASP A 40 -49.13 -6.05 64.66
CA ASP A 40 -47.82 -6.57 64.24
C ASP A 40 -47.96 -7.70 63.20
N GLU A 41 -48.95 -8.58 63.33
CA GLU A 41 -49.25 -9.61 62.33
C GLU A 41 -49.71 -9.00 61.00
N ARG A 42 -50.58 -7.98 61.03
CA ARG A 42 -51.01 -7.26 59.82
C ARG A 42 -49.84 -6.57 59.13
N ARG A 43 -49.01 -5.84 59.88
CA ARG A 43 -47.80 -5.19 59.34
C ARG A 43 -46.87 -6.20 58.68
N ARG A 44 -46.64 -7.36 59.32
CA ARG A 44 -45.83 -8.44 58.73
C ARG A 44 -46.44 -9.04 57.46
N GLN A 45 -47.77 -9.09 57.34
CA GLN A 45 -48.44 -9.53 56.11
C GLN A 45 -48.28 -8.48 55.01
N GLU A 46 -48.51 -7.20 55.32
CA GLU A 46 -48.31 -6.09 54.39
C GLU A 46 -46.87 -6.03 53.85
N ASP A 47 -45.87 -6.15 54.73
CA ASP A 47 -44.45 -6.18 54.35
C ASP A 47 -44.13 -7.36 53.42
N ARG A 48 -44.75 -8.52 53.63
CA ARG A 48 -44.60 -9.70 52.77
C ARG A 48 -45.23 -9.47 51.40
N GLU A 49 -46.46 -8.98 51.36
CA GLU A 49 -47.14 -8.67 50.10
C GLU A 49 -46.41 -7.58 49.31
N GLU A 50 -45.88 -6.57 49.99
CA GLU A 50 -45.08 -5.53 49.33
C GLU A 50 -43.77 -6.10 48.78
N ALA A 51 -43.09 -6.97 49.53
CA ALA A 51 -41.89 -7.65 49.07
C ALA A 51 -42.18 -8.52 47.82
N GLU A 52 -43.27 -9.28 47.82
CA GLU A 52 -43.70 -10.10 46.69
C GLU A 52 -44.01 -9.24 45.46
N ARG A 53 -44.75 -8.14 45.62
CA ARG A 53 -45.03 -7.19 44.52
C ARG A 53 -43.76 -6.58 43.95
N ARG A 54 -42.80 -6.19 44.81
CA ARG A 54 -41.50 -5.65 44.38
C ARG A 54 -40.68 -6.70 43.63
N GLU A 55 -40.71 -7.95 44.06
CA GLU A 55 -40.04 -9.05 43.36
C GLU A 55 -40.67 -9.33 42.00
N GLU A 56 -42.01 -9.35 41.92
CA GLU A 56 -42.72 -9.52 40.65
C GLU A 56 -42.41 -8.39 39.67
N GLN A 57 -42.40 -7.13 40.12
CA GLN A 57 -42.01 -5.99 39.29
C GLN A 57 -40.59 -6.15 38.73
N ARG A 58 -39.64 -6.58 39.57
CA ARG A 58 -38.26 -6.83 39.12
C ARG A 58 -38.20 -7.94 38.08
N ARG A 59 -38.95 -9.04 38.27
CA ARG A 59 -39.03 -10.13 37.29
C ARG A 59 -39.60 -9.66 35.96
N GLN A 60 -40.67 -8.86 35.98
CA GLN A 60 -41.25 -8.27 34.76
C GLN A 60 -40.28 -7.31 34.06
N GLU A 61 -39.55 -6.50 34.81
CA GLU A 61 -38.54 -5.60 34.25
C GLU A 61 -37.39 -6.37 33.61
N ASP A 62 -36.87 -7.40 34.28
CA ASP A 62 -35.83 -8.28 33.75
C ASP A 62 -36.29 -9.01 32.48
N GLU A 63 -37.55 -9.47 32.44
CA GLU A 63 -38.13 -10.09 31.26
C GLU A 63 -38.25 -9.11 30.08
N ARG A 64 -38.69 -7.88 30.33
CA ARG A 64 -38.73 -6.82 29.30
C ARG A 64 -37.34 -6.49 28.76
N ARG A 65 -36.34 -6.38 29.65
CA ARG A 65 -34.94 -6.15 29.25
C ARG A 65 -34.42 -7.29 28.38
N ARG A 66 -34.71 -8.54 28.73
CA ARG A 66 -34.33 -9.71 27.92
C ARG A 66 -34.99 -9.69 26.54
N GLN A 67 -36.28 -9.38 26.46
CA GLN A 67 -36.99 -9.26 25.18
C GLN A 67 -36.42 -8.12 24.33
N GLU A 68 -36.09 -6.98 24.94
CA GLU A 68 -35.46 -5.87 24.23
C GLU A 68 -34.07 -6.23 23.70
N ASP A 69 -33.25 -6.90 24.51
CA ASP A 69 -31.93 -7.39 24.10
C ASP A 69 -32.02 -8.41 22.96
N GLU A 70 -33.01 -9.31 22.99
CA GLU A 70 -33.28 -10.25 21.90
C GLU A 70 -33.71 -9.53 20.62
N ARG A 71 -34.58 -8.52 20.72
CA ARG A 71 -34.97 -7.71 19.55
C ARG A 71 -33.80 -6.95 18.96
N ARG A 72 -32.97 -6.31 19.79
CA ARG A 72 -31.75 -5.61 19.33
C ARG A 72 -30.79 -6.56 18.64
N ARG A 73 -30.56 -7.75 19.20
CA ARG A 73 -29.72 -8.79 18.57
C ARG A 73 -30.27 -9.25 17.23
N GLN A 74 -31.59 -9.35 17.10
CA GLN A 74 -32.22 -9.71 15.84
C GLN A 74 -32.08 -8.59 14.81
N GLU A 75 -32.31 -7.34 15.20
CA GLU A 75 -32.12 -6.17 14.34
C GLU A 75 -30.67 -6.07 13.84
N ASP A 76 -29.69 -6.27 14.72
CA ASP A 76 -28.26 -6.30 14.37
C ASP A 76 -27.94 -7.43 13.37
N ARG A 77 -28.55 -8.61 13.55
CA ARG A 77 -28.41 -9.74 12.60
C ARG A 77 -29.02 -9.40 11.24
N ASP A 78 -30.23 -8.89 11.22
CA ASP A 78 -30.93 -8.53 9.99
C ASP A 78 -30.22 -7.39 9.25
N GLU A 79 -29.61 -6.44 9.98
CA GLU A 79 -28.76 -5.41 9.38
C GLU A 79 -27.45 -5.98 8.82
N ALA A 80 -26.79 -6.87 9.56
CA ALA A 80 -25.58 -7.54 9.08
C ALA A 80 -25.85 -8.37 7.82
N GLU A 81 -26.98 -9.08 7.76
CA GLU A 81 -27.41 -9.85 6.59
C GLU A 81 -27.68 -8.95 5.39
N ARG A 82 -28.36 -7.82 5.58
CA ARG A 82 -28.58 -6.82 4.51
C ARG A 82 -27.25 -6.28 3.97
N ARG A 83 -26.33 -5.86 4.84
CA ARG A 83 -25.00 -5.40 4.43
C ARG A 83 -24.23 -6.49 3.69
N HIS A 84 -24.31 -7.73 4.14
CA HIS A 84 -23.68 -8.86 3.46
C HIS A 84 -24.25 -9.08 2.06
N GLN A 85 -25.58 -8.99 1.89
CA GLN A 85 -26.22 -9.08 0.57
C GLN A 85 -25.74 -7.98 -0.37
N GLU A 86 -25.71 -6.71 0.08
CA GLU A 86 -25.20 -5.58 -0.71
C GLU A 86 -23.73 -5.79 -1.15
N ILE A 87 -22.90 -6.32 -0.26
CA ILE A 87 -21.51 -6.66 -0.56
C ILE A 87 -21.45 -7.79 -1.61
N CYS A 88 -22.26 -8.84 -1.48
CA CYS A 88 -22.31 -9.93 -2.45
C CYS A 88 -22.71 -9.44 -3.85
N GLU A 89 -23.74 -8.60 -3.94
CA GLU A 89 -24.17 -8.01 -5.21
C GLU A 89 -23.09 -7.13 -5.83
N SER A 90 -22.48 -6.27 -5.01
CA SER A 90 -21.36 -5.43 -5.44
C SER A 90 -20.18 -6.26 -5.95
N GLN A 91 -19.83 -7.34 -5.24
CA GLN A 91 -18.77 -8.25 -5.63
C GLN A 91 -19.09 -8.96 -6.96
N GLN A 92 -20.35 -9.35 -7.18
CA GLN A 92 -20.78 -9.94 -8.45
C GLN A 92 -20.59 -8.97 -9.62
N ILE A 93 -20.97 -7.69 -9.45
CA ILE A 93 -20.77 -6.66 -10.48
C ILE A 93 -19.28 -6.46 -10.76
N ILE A 94 -18.45 -6.41 -9.71
CA ILE A 94 -16.99 -6.29 -9.85
C ILE A 94 -16.44 -7.46 -10.66
N ASN A 95 -16.83 -8.69 -10.33
CA ASN A 95 -16.38 -9.89 -11.04
C ASN A 95 -16.76 -9.86 -12.53
N ILE A 96 -17.99 -9.44 -12.85
CA ILE A 96 -18.44 -9.28 -14.25
C ILE A 96 -17.55 -8.26 -14.98
N ARG A 97 -17.27 -7.11 -14.37
CA ARG A 97 -16.41 -6.07 -14.95
C ARG A 97 -14.97 -6.56 -15.12
N LEU A 98 -14.42 -7.27 -14.14
CA LEU A 98 -13.07 -7.84 -14.21
C LEU A 98 -12.95 -8.85 -15.36
N ASN A 99 -13.94 -9.73 -15.53
CA ASN A 99 -13.95 -10.68 -16.64
C ASN A 99 -14.02 -9.96 -18.00
N ALA A 100 -14.83 -8.91 -18.10
CA ALA A 100 -14.90 -8.09 -19.32
C ALA A 100 -13.57 -7.36 -19.61
N PHE A 101 -12.87 -6.88 -18.58
CA PHE A 101 -11.53 -6.30 -18.74
C PHE A 101 -10.50 -7.34 -19.15
N SER A 102 -10.52 -8.53 -18.55
CA SER A 102 -9.64 -9.63 -18.93
C SER A 102 -9.76 -9.94 -20.43
N GLY A 103 -10.97 -10.14 -20.94
CA GLY A 103 -11.16 -10.42 -22.37
C GLY A 103 -10.71 -9.28 -23.29
N ARG A 104 -10.77 -8.02 -22.85
CA ARG A 104 -10.22 -6.89 -23.61
C ARG A 104 -8.70 -6.90 -23.62
N ILE A 105 -8.05 -7.26 -22.51
CA ILE A 105 -6.60 -7.40 -22.41
C ILE A 105 -6.14 -8.52 -23.34
N ASP A 106 -6.78 -9.69 -23.28
CA ASP A 106 -6.47 -10.82 -24.16
C ASP A 106 -6.57 -10.42 -25.65
N GLY A 107 -7.58 -9.63 -26.00
CA GLY A 107 -7.74 -9.09 -27.34
C GLY A 107 -6.62 -8.12 -27.76
N VAL A 108 -6.14 -7.27 -26.85
CA VAL A 108 -5.00 -6.38 -27.12
C VAL A 108 -3.70 -7.17 -27.25
N GLU A 109 -3.49 -8.17 -26.40
CA GLU A 109 -2.34 -9.07 -26.49
C GLU A 109 -2.28 -9.76 -27.85
N GLN A 110 -3.43 -10.29 -28.32
CA GLN A 110 -3.51 -10.89 -29.65
C GLN A 110 -3.20 -9.89 -30.78
N GLN A 111 -3.61 -8.63 -30.65
CA GLN A 111 -3.26 -7.59 -31.64
C GLN A 111 -1.76 -7.28 -31.62
N ILE A 112 -1.15 -7.20 -30.45
CA ILE A 112 0.30 -7.00 -30.30
C ILE A 112 1.06 -8.13 -30.98
N ASP A 113 0.65 -9.39 -30.76
CA ASP A 113 1.26 -10.55 -31.41
C ASP A 113 1.15 -10.49 -32.94
N GLN A 114 -0.01 -10.13 -33.48
CA GLN A 114 -0.20 -9.96 -34.91
C GLN A 114 0.70 -8.85 -35.49
N VAL A 115 0.82 -7.71 -34.79
CA VAL A 115 1.71 -6.62 -35.19
C VAL A 115 3.17 -7.06 -35.13
N GLY A 116 3.55 -7.82 -34.10
CA GLY A 116 4.89 -8.41 -33.95
C GLY A 116 5.24 -9.31 -35.14
N GLN A 117 4.35 -10.23 -35.51
CA GLN A 117 4.53 -11.09 -36.68
C GLN A 117 4.68 -10.30 -37.99
N LYS A 118 3.80 -9.33 -38.23
CA LYS A 118 3.88 -8.45 -39.42
C LYS A 118 5.20 -7.66 -39.45
N SER A 119 5.65 -7.14 -38.31
CA SER A 119 6.93 -6.42 -38.21
C SER A 119 8.12 -7.30 -38.59
N ILE A 120 8.14 -8.56 -38.13
CA ILE A 120 9.16 -9.55 -38.50
C ILE A 120 9.15 -9.80 -40.01
N GLU A 121 7.96 -9.99 -40.61
CA GLU A 121 7.82 -10.23 -42.04
C GLU A 121 8.27 -9.03 -42.89
N LEU A 122 7.80 -7.82 -42.56
CA LEU A 122 8.26 -6.58 -43.19
C LEU A 122 9.78 -6.41 -43.09
N ARG A 123 10.37 -6.73 -41.94
CA ARG A 123 11.83 -6.67 -41.76
C ARG A 123 12.56 -7.65 -42.68
N ARG A 124 12.03 -8.86 -42.87
CA ARG A 124 12.57 -9.86 -43.80
C ARG A 124 12.49 -9.35 -45.24
N GLU A 125 11.33 -8.84 -45.67
CA GLU A 125 11.14 -8.31 -47.02
C GLU A 125 12.08 -7.12 -47.31
N PHE A 126 12.23 -6.20 -46.34
CA PHE A 126 13.18 -5.09 -46.45
C PHE A 126 14.62 -5.58 -46.64
N GLN A 127 15.05 -6.59 -45.87
CA GLN A 127 16.39 -7.17 -46.01
C GLN A 127 16.59 -7.83 -47.39
N GLU A 128 15.60 -8.58 -47.86
CA GLU A 128 15.65 -9.20 -49.19
C GLU A 128 15.71 -8.16 -50.32
N ASN A 129 14.85 -7.14 -50.27
CA ASN A 129 14.85 -6.06 -51.25
C ASN A 129 16.17 -5.27 -51.24
N ARG A 130 16.74 -5.01 -50.05
CA ARG A 130 18.07 -4.43 -49.93
C ARG A 130 19.14 -5.30 -50.59
N GLY A 131 19.09 -6.62 -50.36
CA GLY A 131 19.98 -7.60 -50.99
C GLY A 131 19.85 -7.65 -52.52
N ARG A 132 18.63 -7.65 -53.06
CA ARG A 132 18.34 -7.63 -54.50
C ARG A 132 18.83 -6.33 -55.14
N ASN A 133 18.54 -5.18 -54.54
CA ASN A 133 19.04 -3.89 -55.03
C ASN A 133 20.56 -3.84 -55.00
N ARG A 134 21.21 -4.31 -53.93
CA ARG A 134 22.68 -4.38 -53.84
C ARG A 134 23.29 -5.26 -54.93
N LYS A 135 22.66 -6.39 -55.27
CA LYS A 135 23.10 -7.26 -56.38
C LYS A 135 22.93 -6.59 -57.75
N LYS A 136 21.83 -5.85 -57.96
CA LYS A 136 21.58 -5.09 -59.20
C LYS A 136 22.58 -3.94 -59.39
N THR A 137 22.84 -3.14 -58.35
CA THR A 137 23.86 -2.08 -58.40
C THR A 137 25.26 -2.66 -58.60
N ARG A 138 25.63 -3.76 -57.92
CA ARG A 138 26.91 -4.44 -58.17
C ARG A 138 27.08 -4.89 -59.62
N LYS A 139 26.05 -5.49 -60.23
CA LYS A 139 26.08 -5.88 -61.65
C LYS A 139 26.25 -4.67 -62.58
N LYS A 140 25.55 -3.58 -62.33
CA LYS A 140 25.64 -2.35 -63.13
C LYS A 140 27.04 -1.70 -63.03
N ILE A 141 27.59 -1.60 -61.83
CA ILE A 141 28.95 -1.09 -61.60
C ILE A 141 29.99 -2.00 -62.27
N ARG A 142 29.87 -3.33 -62.11
CA ARG A 142 30.79 -4.28 -62.76
C ARG A 142 30.73 -4.20 -64.29
N GLY A 143 29.54 -4.03 -64.86
CA GLY A 143 29.37 -3.84 -66.31
C GLY A 143 30.01 -2.56 -66.84
N HIS A 144 29.84 -1.43 -66.13
CA HIS A 144 30.50 -0.18 -66.48
C HIS A 144 32.03 -0.24 -66.29
N GLN A 145 32.51 -0.91 -65.24
CA GLN A 145 33.94 -1.11 -65.04
C GLN A 145 34.54 -1.99 -66.14
N THR A 146 33.91 -3.09 -66.55
CA THR A 146 34.45 -3.96 -67.63
C THR A 146 34.42 -3.32 -69.02
N ALA A 147 33.46 -2.43 -69.29
CA ALA A 147 33.41 -1.70 -70.56
C ALA A 147 34.45 -0.57 -70.59
N GLY A 148 34.51 0.23 -69.52
CA GLY A 148 35.49 1.31 -69.39
C GLY A 148 36.93 0.81 -69.27
N THR A 149 37.19 -0.32 -68.59
CA THR A 149 38.54 -0.88 -68.51
C THR A 149 39.01 -1.46 -69.83
N LYS A 150 38.14 -2.07 -70.65
CA LYS A 150 38.52 -2.50 -72.00
C LYS A 150 38.86 -1.31 -72.90
N GLU A 151 38.06 -0.25 -72.85
CA GLU A 151 38.30 0.98 -73.62
C GLU A 151 39.56 1.73 -73.15
N ILE A 152 39.88 1.67 -71.85
CA ILE A 152 41.10 2.24 -71.28
C ILE A 152 42.32 1.36 -71.60
N LEU A 153 42.22 0.02 -71.57
CA LEU A 153 43.32 -0.89 -71.93
C LEU A 153 43.70 -0.76 -73.41
N GLU A 154 42.74 -0.64 -74.33
CA GLU A 154 43.01 -0.36 -75.76
C GLU A 154 43.72 0.99 -75.96
N LYS A 155 43.37 2.00 -75.16
CA LYS A 155 44.02 3.32 -75.19
C LYS A 155 45.41 3.32 -74.53
N ILE A 156 45.63 2.49 -73.50
CA ILE A 156 46.93 2.35 -72.83
C ILE A 156 47.92 1.56 -73.71
N GLU A 157 47.50 0.49 -74.38
CA GLU A 157 48.35 -0.22 -75.36
C GLU A 157 48.75 0.71 -76.53
N GLY A 158 47.86 1.64 -76.93
CA GLY A 158 48.20 2.68 -77.90
C GLY A 158 49.18 3.74 -77.40
N LEU A 159 49.24 4.00 -76.08
CA LEU A 159 50.10 5.00 -75.45
C LEU A 159 51.47 4.46 -75.00
N GLU A 160 51.60 3.15 -74.77
CA GLU A 160 52.90 2.52 -74.47
C GLU A 160 53.90 2.63 -75.64
N HIS A 161 53.42 2.75 -76.88
CA HIS A 161 54.26 3.06 -78.03
C HIS A 161 54.74 4.53 -78.09
N GLN A 162 54.25 5.41 -77.21
CA GLN A 162 54.53 6.85 -77.27
C GLN A 162 55.36 7.38 -76.09
N LEU A 163 55.61 6.57 -75.05
CA LEU A 163 56.26 6.99 -73.80
C LEU A 163 57.63 6.33 -73.52
N HIS A 164 58.35 5.88 -74.56
CA HIS A 164 59.81 5.75 -74.49
C HIS A 164 60.50 7.08 -74.82
N ARG A 165 60.30 8.11 -73.97
CA ARG A 165 61.20 9.28 -73.83
C ARG A 165 60.71 10.16 -72.68
N THR A 166 61.69 10.67 -71.91
CA THR A 166 61.58 11.56 -70.73
C THR A 166 61.28 10.79 -69.43
N SER A 167 62.23 10.47 -68.53
CA SER A 167 63.34 11.20 -67.88
C SER A 167 62.91 12.11 -66.71
N ILE A 168 63.19 11.59 -65.51
CA ILE A 168 63.86 12.22 -64.35
C ILE A 168 63.04 13.11 -63.40
N ALA A 169 63.20 12.75 -62.11
CA ALA A 169 63.20 13.53 -60.85
C ALA A 169 61.99 14.42 -60.52
N ASP A 170 61.49 14.37 -59.28
CA ASP A 170 62.16 15.07 -58.19
C ASP A 170 61.65 14.67 -56.80
N SER A 171 62.56 14.89 -55.86
CA SER A 171 62.54 14.84 -54.41
C SER A 171 61.49 15.73 -53.74
N GLY A 172 61.22 15.50 -52.46
CA GLY A 172 60.45 16.47 -51.66
C GLY A 172 59.95 15.94 -50.33
N ASP A 173 60.86 15.83 -49.38
CA ASP A 173 60.69 15.35 -48.02
C ASP A 173 60.11 16.42 -47.06
N CYS A 174 59.80 15.99 -45.84
CA CYS A 174 59.77 16.75 -44.58
C CYS A 174 58.46 17.44 -44.09
N SER A 175 57.93 16.83 -43.02
CA SER A 175 57.85 17.37 -41.65
C SER A 175 57.12 18.70 -41.36
N THR A 176 56.29 18.70 -40.31
CA THR A 176 56.56 19.40 -39.01
C THR A 176 55.26 19.63 -38.22
N SER A 177 55.02 18.78 -37.21
CA SER A 177 54.89 19.07 -35.76
C SER A 177 53.96 20.21 -35.23
N PRO A 178 53.78 20.39 -33.90
CA PRO A 178 52.53 20.12 -33.17
C PRO A 178 52.02 21.34 -32.38
N ALA A 179 50.99 21.16 -31.55
CA ALA A 179 50.57 21.95 -30.36
C ALA A 179 49.04 22.17 -30.38
N THR A 180 48.25 21.96 -29.32
CA THR A 180 48.42 22.18 -27.88
C THR A 180 47.40 21.31 -27.10
N PRO A 181 47.75 20.59 -26.01
CA PRO A 181 46.76 19.92 -25.17
C PRO A 181 46.94 20.30 -23.69
N LEU A 182 46.41 21.46 -23.26
CA LEU A 182 46.56 21.84 -21.84
C LEU A 182 45.28 22.28 -21.12
N GLN A 183 44.10 22.13 -21.72
CA GLN A 183 42.84 22.24 -20.97
C GLN A 183 41.87 21.07 -21.17
N HIS A 184 41.99 20.33 -22.28
CA HIS A 184 41.28 19.05 -22.44
C HIS A 184 41.96 17.87 -21.73
N SER A 185 43.28 17.93 -21.47
CA SER A 185 44.00 16.78 -20.91
C SER A 185 43.55 16.43 -19.49
N SER A 186 43.27 17.41 -18.63
CA SER A 186 42.78 17.15 -17.26
C SER A 186 41.41 16.49 -17.26
N LEU A 187 40.46 16.99 -18.05
CA LEU A 187 39.11 16.43 -18.16
C LEU A 187 39.14 15.04 -18.82
N MET A 188 39.94 14.89 -19.87
CA MET A 188 40.17 13.60 -20.53
C MET A 188 40.88 12.58 -19.62
N HIS A 189 41.71 13.01 -18.66
CA HIS A 189 42.31 12.11 -17.66
C HIS A 189 41.28 11.69 -16.60
N THR A 190 40.39 12.59 -16.16
CA THR A 190 39.32 12.27 -15.21
C THR A 190 38.27 11.35 -15.83
N GLU A 191 37.82 11.62 -17.06
CA GLU A 191 36.86 10.77 -17.78
C GLU A 191 37.46 9.42 -18.16
N ARG A 192 38.73 9.39 -18.60
CA ARG A 192 39.44 8.11 -18.83
C ARG A 192 39.60 7.33 -17.53
N GLY A 193 39.85 7.99 -16.40
CA GLY A 193 39.92 7.35 -15.09
C GLY A 193 38.59 6.71 -14.66
N GLN A 194 37.48 7.43 -14.85
CA GLN A 194 36.14 6.90 -14.52
C GLN A 194 35.71 5.77 -15.45
N ALA A 195 36.03 5.84 -16.74
CA ALA A 195 35.78 4.77 -17.69
C ALA A 195 36.63 3.52 -17.37
N LEU A 196 37.89 3.72 -16.98
CA LEU A 196 38.80 2.64 -16.60
C LEU A 196 38.36 1.95 -15.30
N GLU A 197 37.85 2.68 -14.32
CA GLU A 197 37.31 2.13 -13.07
C GLU A 197 36.12 1.20 -13.32
N ILE A 198 35.28 1.51 -14.31
CA ILE A 198 34.13 0.66 -14.70
C ILE A 198 34.63 -0.59 -15.40
N LEU A 199 35.60 -0.45 -16.30
CA LEU A 199 36.21 -1.59 -16.97
C LEU A 199 36.93 -2.51 -15.97
N GLN A 200 37.58 -1.97 -14.94
CA GLN A 200 38.21 -2.74 -13.85
C GLN A 200 37.19 -3.44 -12.94
N SER A 201 35.96 -2.96 -12.85
CA SER A 201 34.88 -3.65 -12.13
C SER A 201 34.39 -4.92 -12.86
N ILE A 202 34.76 -5.07 -14.13
CA ILE A 202 34.44 -6.23 -14.97
C ILE A 202 35.69 -7.13 -15.04
N PRO A 203 35.57 -8.44 -14.81
CA PRO A 203 36.69 -9.37 -14.96
C PRO A 203 37.31 -9.28 -16.36
N GLU A 204 38.63 -9.34 -16.47
CA GLU A 204 39.38 -9.11 -17.73
C GLU A 204 38.91 -10.04 -18.87
N GLU A 205 38.50 -11.26 -18.55
CA GLU A 205 37.93 -12.25 -19.47
C GLU A 205 36.60 -11.80 -20.12
N GLN A 206 35.88 -10.86 -19.50
CA GLN A 206 34.54 -10.41 -19.88
C GLN A 206 34.51 -8.95 -20.34
N GLN A 207 35.65 -8.26 -20.36
CA GLN A 207 35.76 -6.87 -20.80
C GLN A 207 35.54 -6.67 -22.31
N ASN A 208 35.53 -7.75 -23.10
CA ASN A 208 35.19 -7.73 -24.52
C ASN A 208 33.71 -8.07 -24.80
N ASP A 209 32.94 -8.42 -23.77
CA ASP A 209 31.52 -8.76 -23.89
C ASP A 209 30.66 -7.49 -23.74
N TYR A 210 29.97 -7.11 -24.82
CA TYR A 210 29.19 -5.88 -24.90
C TYR A 210 28.08 -5.81 -23.84
N ASP A 211 27.40 -6.92 -23.58
CA ASP A 211 26.26 -6.95 -22.65
C ASP A 211 26.73 -6.75 -21.20
N ARG A 212 27.96 -7.18 -20.89
CA ARG A 212 28.58 -6.99 -19.57
C ARG A 212 29.01 -5.54 -19.34
N ILE A 213 29.56 -4.90 -20.37
CA ILE A 213 29.94 -3.48 -20.31
C ILE A 213 28.69 -2.61 -20.15
N VAL A 214 27.64 -2.86 -20.96
CA VAL A 214 26.39 -2.12 -20.87
C VAL A 214 25.73 -2.34 -19.51
N GLY A 215 25.69 -3.57 -18.99
CA GLY A 215 25.15 -3.85 -17.66
C GLY A 215 25.90 -3.12 -16.53
N ALA A 216 27.23 -3.06 -16.58
CA ALA A 216 28.02 -2.32 -15.61
C ALA A 216 27.77 -0.80 -15.68
N LEU A 217 27.61 -0.26 -16.90
CA LEU A 217 27.23 1.14 -17.13
C LEU A 217 25.81 1.43 -16.65
N GLU A 218 24.86 0.53 -16.85
CA GLU A 218 23.49 0.67 -16.36
C GLU A 218 23.41 0.60 -14.83
N ILE A 219 24.26 -0.21 -14.18
CA ILE A 219 24.33 -0.25 -12.71
C ILE A 219 24.89 1.06 -12.16
N ARG A 220 25.91 1.64 -12.81
CA ARG A 220 26.60 2.84 -12.30
C ARG A 220 25.89 4.15 -12.66
N TYR A 221 25.34 4.24 -13.87
CA TYR A 221 24.75 5.46 -14.42
C TYR A 221 23.29 5.30 -14.84
N GLY A 222 22.72 4.10 -14.75
CA GLY A 222 21.33 3.88 -15.10
C GLY A 222 20.40 4.56 -14.10
N HIS A 223 19.37 5.21 -14.64
CA HIS A 223 18.41 6.00 -13.87
C HIS A 223 17.71 5.18 -12.76
N LYS A 224 17.47 3.87 -12.99
CA LYS A 224 16.88 2.96 -12.01
C LYS A 224 17.76 2.78 -10.76
N TYR A 225 19.08 2.66 -10.95
CA TYR A 225 20.04 2.48 -9.87
C TYR A 225 20.38 3.81 -9.19
N LEU A 226 20.52 4.89 -9.97
CA LEU A 226 20.68 6.25 -9.44
C LEU A 226 19.50 6.65 -8.55
N ARG A 227 18.26 6.29 -8.90
CA ARG A 227 17.08 6.51 -8.06
C ARG A 227 17.20 5.84 -6.69
N GLN A 228 17.72 4.61 -6.62
CA GLN A 228 17.92 3.92 -5.34
C GLN A 228 19.01 4.60 -4.50
N VAL A 229 20.08 5.06 -5.13
CA VAL A 229 21.15 5.82 -4.48
C VAL A 229 20.61 7.14 -3.93
N TYR A 230 19.86 7.91 -4.73
CA TYR A 230 19.26 9.17 -4.27
C TYR A 230 18.22 8.97 -3.17
N GLN A 231 17.39 7.92 -3.25
CA GLN A 231 16.47 7.57 -2.18
C GLN A 231 17.21 7.27 -0.86
N SER A 232 18.36 6.58 -0.93
CA SER A 232 19.20 6.31 0.25
C SER A 232 19.86 7.58 0.80
N GLN A 233 20.33 8.46 -0.08
CA GLN A 233 20.92 9.75 0.30
C GLN A 233 19.89 10.68 0.94
N ILE A 234 18.68 10.76 0.40
CA ILE A 234 17.58 11.56 0.97
C ILE A 234 17.16 11.02 2.34
N LYS A 235 17.04 9.69 2.49
CA LYS A 235 16.70 9.07 3.78
C LYS A 235 17.74 9.32 4.87
N SER A 236 19.02 9.42 4.50
CA SER A 236 20.09 9.72 5.45
C SER A 236 20.33 11.23 5.65
N ARG A 237 19.64 12.09 4.90
CA ARG A 237 19.82 13.54 4.93
C ARG A 237 18.92 14.22 5.96
N GLN A 238 19.53 14.71 7.04
CA GLN A 238 18.87 15.55 8.05
C GLN A 238 19.23 17.02 7.85
N GLN A 239 18.27 17.94 8.05
CA GLN A 239 18.51 19.38 7.96
C GLN A 239 19.56 19.80 8.98
N ARG A 240 20.55 20.58 8.55
CA ARG A 240 21.60 21.08 9.46
C ARG A 240 21.12 22.35 10.16
N SER A 241 21.66 22.62 11.35
CA SER A 241 21.28 23.80 12.16
C SER A 241 21.62 25.14 11.50
N ASN A 242 22.48 25.14 10.48
CA ASN A 242 22.91 26.32 9.71
C ASN A 242 22.30 26.40 8.30
N GLU A 243 21.33 25.55 7.98
CA GLU A 243 20.72 25.45 6.66
C GLU A 243 19.27 25.92 6.71
N SER A 244 18.89 26.80 5.79
CA SER A 244 17.51 27.26 5.68
C SER A 244 16.60 26.15 5.14
N LEU A 245 15.31 26.21 5.49
CA LEU A 245 14.33 25.24 5.03
C LEU A 245 14.23 25.20 3.50
N GLN A 246 14.40 26.36 2.85
CA GLN A 246 14.38 26.49 1.38
C GLN A 246 15.59 25.82 0.74
N GLU A 247 16.79 25.99 1.29
CA GLU A 247 18.00 25.31 0.78
C GLU A 247 17.90 23.79 0.94
N TYR A 248 17.35 23.33 2.06
CA TYR A 248 17.10 21.91 2.30
C TYR A 248 16.08 21.34 1.31
N GLU A 249 14.98 22.04 1.08
CA GLU A 249 13.93 21.64 0.13
C GLU A 249 14.47 21.60 -1.32
N ILE A 250 15.27 22.60 -1.70
CA ILE A 250 15.91 22.65 -3.01
C ILE A 250 16.87 21.46 -3.22
N ASP A 251 17.68 21.10 -2.20
CA ASP A 251 18.59 19.95 -2.26
C ASP A 251 17.82 18.61 -2.40
N LEU A 252 16.62 18.51 -1.84
CA LEU A 252 15.74 17.35 -1.99
C LEU A 252 15.11 17.26 -3.38
N ILE A 253 14.67 18.39 -3.94
CA ILE A 253 14.03 18.45 -5.26
C ILE A 253 15.01 18.09 -6.39
N TYR A 254 16.27 18.56 -6.31
CA TYR A 254 17.26 18.27 -7.36
C TYR A 254 17.80 16.83 -7.39
N LYS A 255 17.48 16.02 -6.38
CA LYS A 255 17.92 14.61 -6.26
C LYS A 255 16.81 13.60 -6.61
N LEU A 256 15.63 14.07 -7.04
CA LEU A 256 14.49 13.25 -7.49
C LEU A 256 14.37 13.23 -9.01
#